data_AF-A0A256W6Q7-F1
#
_entry.id   AF-A0A256W6Q7-F1
#
_cell.length_a   1.000
_cell.length_b   1.000
_cell.length_c   1.000
_cell.angle_alpha   90.00
_cell.angle_beta   90.00
_cell.angle_gamma   90.00
#
_symmetry.space_group_name_H-M   'P 1'
#
loop_
_entity.id
_entity.type
_entity.pdbx_description
1 polymer ?
#
loop_
_entity_poly.entity_id
_entity_poly.type
_entity_poly.pdbx_seq_one_letter_code
_entity_poly.pdbx_strand_id
1 'polypeptide(L)'
;MNNLSIKSMLKYSWIIILAGLVTFTSCNKDDDDDDDDTTPEIVLDGIYVKGDAVAYGDFNADAMMKSTINEVGQQARAELMELYIPVKKDGGFNIVVVKGSARTTYGPGDDFAKIDAPTNDEPHSADFSRGAIKETSLKVLLILQICHGMVLWIY
;
A
#
# COMPACT_ATOMS: atom_id res chain seq x y z
N MET A 1 -51.97 12.60 -48.16
CA MET A 1 -50.91 11.85 -47.46
C MET A 1 -50.81 12.40 -46.04
N ASN A 2 -50.94 11.70 -44.91
CA ASN A 2 -51.27 10.31 -44.58
C ASN A 2 -51.97 10.34 -43.21
N ASN A 3 -52.99 9.49 -43.01
CA ASN A 3 -53.60 9.21 -41.71
C ASN A 3 -52.56 8.52 -40.82
N LEU A 4 -52.00 9.21 -39.83
CA LEU A 4 -51.15 8.59 -38.81
C LEU A 4 -52.06 7.99 -37.72
N SER A 5 -52.26 6.69 -37.84
CA SER A 5 -53.04 5.85 -36.94
C SER A 5 -52.38 5.80 -35.54
N ILE A 6 -53.06 6.42 -34.57
CA ILE A 6 -52.66 6.49 -33.14
C ILE A 6 -52.43 5.11 -32.51
N LYS A 7 -52.96 4.03 -33.11
CA LYS A 7 -52.72 2.64 -32.66
C LYS A 7 -51.27 2.18 -32.83
N SER A 8 -50.48 2.82 -33.68
CA SER A 8 -49.07 2.47 -33.91
C SER A 8 -48.10 3.14 -32.93
N MET A 9 -48.45 4.29 -32.35
CA MET A 9 -47.57 4.97 -31.38
C MET A 9 -47.55 4.28 -30.02
N LEU A 10 -48.64 3.61 -29.63
CA LEU A 10 -48.73 2.93 -28.34
C LEU A 10 -47.82 1.69 -28.22
N LYS A 11 -47.42 1.09 -29.35
CA LYS A 11 -46.53 -0.10 -29.36
C LYS A 11 -45.07 0.22 -29.04
N TYR A 12 -44.62 1.45 -29.29
CA TYR A 12 -43.24 1.86 -29.02
C TYR A 12 -43.06 2.45 -27.61
N SER A 13 -44.15 2.69 -26.88
CA SER A 13 -44.11 3.21 -25.51
C SER A 13 -43.63 2.18 -24.48
N TRP A 14 -43.70 0.88 -24.78
CA TRP A 14 -43.26 -0.17 -23.84
C TRP A 14 -41.75 -0.44 -23.88
N ILE A 15 -41.05 -0.09 -24.97
CA ILE A 15 -39.60 -0.32 -25.11
C ILE A 15 -38.79 0.73 -24.34
N ILE A 16 -39.31 1.96 -24.20
CA ILE A 16 -38.64 3.03 -23.46
C ILE A 16 -38.69 2.80 -21.94
N ILE A 17 -39.73 2.13 -21.43
CA ILE A 17 -39.89 1.84 -20.00
C ILE A 17 -38.89 0.76 -19.52
N LEU A 18 -38.50 -0.17 -20.39
CA LEU A 18 -37.56 -1.26 -20.03
C LEU A 18 -36.09 -0.80 -19.98
N ALA A 19 -35.73 0.26 -20.72
CA ALA A 19 -34.37 0.84 -20.71
C ALA A 19 -34.10 1.77 -19.51
N GLY A 20 -35.13 2.23 -18.80
CA GLY A 20 -35.01 3.06 -17.59
C GLY A 20 -34.72 2.28 -16.31
N LEU A 21 -34.78 0.94 -16.35
CA LEU A 21 -34.61 0.08 -15.17
C LEU A 21 -33.16 -0.39 -14.95
N VAL A 22 -32.24 -0.13 -15.89
CA VAL A 22 -30.82 -0.51 -15.78
C VAL A 22 -29.90 0.62 -15.29
N THR A 23 -30.42 1.81 -15.04
CA THR A 23 -29.62 2.95 -14.54
C THR A 23 -29.62 3.11 -13.01
N PHE A 24 -30.20 2.16 -12.26
CA PHE A 24 -30.21 2.20 -10.77
C PHE A 24 -29.32 1.17 -10.09
N THR A 25 -28.40 0.52 -10.82
CA THR A 25 -27.18 -0.05 -10.20
C THR A 25 -26.09 1.01 -10.22
N SER A 26 -26.36 2.13 -9.54
CA SER A 26 -25.36 3.09 -9.10
C SER A 26 -25.66 3.28 -7.62
N CYS A 27 -24.70 2.83 -6.81
CA CYS A 27 -24.65 2.78 -5.35
C CYS A 27 -25.85 3.41 -4.63
N ASN A 28 -26.56 2.60 -3.84
CA ASN A 28 -27.46 3.10 -2.80
C ASN A 28 -26.76 4.24 -2.05
N LYS A 29 -27.28 5.45 -2.20
CA LYS A 29 -27.19 6.47 -1.17
C LYS A 29 -28.39 6.22 -0.27
N ASP A 30 -28.22 5.27 0.64
CA ASP A 30 -29.09 5.19 1.81
C ASP A 30 -28.47 6.16 2.82
N ASP A 31 -29.12 7.33 2.94
CA ASP A 31 -28.92 8.30 4.02
C ASP A 31 -29.52 7.70 5.30
N ASP A 32 -28.83 6.74 5.90
CA ASP A 32 -29.07 6.31 7.28
C ASP A 32 -27.83 6.68 8.11
N ASP A 33 -28.04 7.60 9.06
CA ASP A 33 -27.13 7.97 10.15
C ASP A 33 -26.90 6.76 11.07
N ASP A 34 -26.18 5.75 10.60
CA ASP A 34 -25.55 4.73 11.43
C ASP A 34 -24.03 4.93 11.38
N ASP A 35 -23.51 5.43 12.49
CA ASP A 35 -22.09 5.59 12.83
C ASP A 35 -21.45 4.20 13.02
N ASP A 36 -21.34 3.45 11.92
CA ASP A 36 -20.44 2.31 11.80
C ASP A 36 -19.49 2.57 10.63
N ASP A 37 -18.41 3.27 10.96
CA ASP A 37 -17.24 3.56 10.12
C ASP A 37 -16.51 2.27 9.72
N THR A 38 -17.16 1.41 8.94
CA THR A 38 -16.57 0.24 8.30
C THR A 38 -16.58 0.40 6.79
N THR A 39 -16.18 1.59 6.30
CA THR A 39 -15.62 1.67 4.95
C THR A 39 -14.44 0.68 4.88
N PRO A 40 -14.48 -0.36 4.04
CA PRO A 40 -13.39 -1.32 4.00
C PRO A 40 -12.12 -0.59 3.59
N GLU A 41 -11.09 -0.64 4.43
CA GLU A 41 -9.76 -0.11 4.14
C GLU A 41 -9.25 -0.78 2.85
N ILE A 42 -9.31 -0.07 1.72
CA ILE A 42 -8.85 -0.58 0.44
C ILE A 42 -7.32 -0.52 0.44
N VAL A 43 -6.69 -1.62 0.83
CA VAL A 43 -5.23 -1.78 0.80
C VAL A 43 -4.82 -2.35 -0.56
N LEU A 44 -3.86 -1.70 -1.22
CA LEU A 44 -3.34 -2.15 -2.50
C LEU A 44 -2.26 -3.23 -2.31
N ASP A 45 -1.99 -3.98 -3.37
CA ASP A 45 -0.85 -4.91 -3.39
C ASP A 45 0.46 -4.13 -3.33
N GLY A 46 1.36 -4.54 -2.46
CA GLY A 46 2.60 -3.80 -2.23
C GLY A 46 3.38 -4.25 -1.01
N ILE A 47 4.49 -3.56 -0.76
CA ILE A 47 5.34 -3.74 0.41
C ILE A 47 5.21 -2.47 1.25
N TYR A 48 4.67 -2.59 2.45
CA TYR A 48 4.39 -1.47 3.34
C TYR A 48 5.31 -1.49 4.56
N VAL A 49 5.66 -0.30 5.07
CA VAL A 49 6.31 -0.15 6.37
C VAL A 49 5.31 0.45 7.35
N LYS A 50 4.97 -0.28 8.42
CA LYS A 50 4.04 0.21 9.46
C LYS A 50 4.52 -0.09 10.87
N GLY A 51 4.15 0.77 11.81
CA GLY A 51 4.43 0.60 13.24
C GLY A 51 4.64 1.92 13.97
N ASP A 52 4.76 1.85 15.29
CA ASP A 52 4.76 3.03 16.17
C ASP A 52 6.01 3.92 16.00
N ALA A 53 7.10 3.33 15.49
CA ALA A 53 8.30 4.09 15.16
C ALA A 53 8.15 4.93 13.89
N VAL A 54 7.20 4.63 13.00
CA VAL A 54 6.97 5.41 11.77
C VAL A 54 5.72 6.27 11.93
N ALA A 55 5.49 7.21 11.01
CA ALA A 55 4.29 8.05 11.05
C ALA A 55 2.97 7.28 10.78
N TYR A 56 3.09 6.01 10.35
CA TYR A 56 2.00 5.20 9.84
C TYR A 56 1.79 3.96 10.73
N GLY A 57 0.79 4.01 11.61
CA GLY A 57 0.38 2.86 12.42
C GLY A 57 -0.30 1.75 11.60
N ASP A 58 -0.97 2.15 10.51
CA ASP A 58 -1.75 1.28 9.62
C ASP A 58 -1.30 1.37 8.15
N PHE A 59 -2.01 0.68 7.26
CA PHE A 59 -1.61 0.67 5.85
C PHE A 59 -1.80 2.05 5.24
N ASN A 60 -0.73 2.58 4.69
CA ASN A 60 -0.74 3.89 4.07
C ASN A 60 0.06 3.84 2.76
N ALA A 61 -0.48 4.42 1.70
CA ALA A 61 0.17 4.47 0.39
C ALA A 61 1.51 5.21 0.41
N ASP A 62 1.66 6.19 1.31
CA ASP A 62 2.92 6.94 1.51
C ASP A 62 3.98 6.11 2.26
N ALA A 63 3.56 5.03 2.91
CA ALA A 63 4.41 4.05 3.56
C ALA A 63 4.70 2.82 2.69
N MET A 64 4.26 2.85 1.43
CA MET A 64 4.50 1.79 0.46
C MET A 64 5.84 1.99 -0.24
N MET A 65 6.67 0.96 -0.24
CA MET A 65 7.95 0.97 -0.93
C MET A 65 7.75 1.08 -2.44
N LYS A 66 8.68 1.77 -3.10
CA LYS A 66 8.67 1.99 -4.55
C LYS A 66 9.92 1.40 -5.16
N SER A 67 9.88 1.08 -6.46
CA SER A 67 11.06 0.59 -7.16
C SER A 67 12.17 1.64 -7.16
N THR A 68 13.37 1.24 -6.77
CA THR A 68 14.56 2.08 -6.79
C THR A 68 14.88 2.50 -8.22
N ILE A 69 15.24 3.76 -8.38
CA ILE A 69 15.70 4.31 -9.66
C ILE A 69 17.23 4.28 -9.66
N ASN A 70 17.83 3.82 -10.77
CA ASN A 70 19.27 3.91 -10.94
C ASN A 70 19.68 5.38 -11.11
N GLU A 71 20.63 5.84 -10.30
CA GLU A 71 21.19 7.19 -10.39
C GLU A 71 21.72 7.49 -11.81
N VAL A 72 22.33 6.48 -12.44
CA VAL A 72 22.86 6.56 -13.80
C VAL A 72 21.78 6.10 -14.78
N GLY A 73 21.26 7.04 -15.57
CA GLY A 73 20.28 6.76 -16.64
C GLY A 73 18.83 6.70 -16.18
N GLN A 74 18.55 6.86 -14.88
CA GLN A 74 17.19 7.05 -14.33
C GLN A 74 16.22 5.90 -14.68
N GLN A 75 16.75 4.69 -14.84
CA GLN A 75 15.97 3.48 -15.12
C GLN A 75 15.61 2.76 -13.82
N ALA A 76 14.36 2.29 -13.73
CA ALA A 76 13.90 1.54 -12.57
C ALA A 76 14.60 0.17 -12.48
N ARG A 77 14.97 -0.21 -11.25
CA ARG A 77 15.51 -1.53 -10.91
C ARG A 77 14.40 -2.33 -10.25
N ALA A 78 13.71 -3.17 -11.01
CA ALA A 78 12.51 -3.87 -10.55
C ALA A 78 12.74 -4.75 -9.30
N GLU A 79 13.96 -5.24 -9.10
CA GLU A 79 14.33 -6.08 -7.95
C GLU A 79 14.67 -5.28 -6.69
N LEU A 80 14.87 -3.97 -6.82
CA LEU A 80 15.19 -3.10 -5.69
C LEU A 80 14.01 -2.24 -5.31
N MET A 81 13.62 -2.31 -4.04
CA MET A 81 12.55 -1.49 -3.48
C MET A 81 13.12 -0.57 -2.39
N GLU A 82 12.69 0.68 -2.37
CA GLU A 82 13.13 1.70 -1.42
C GLU A 82 11.96 2.52 -0.88
N LEU A 83 12.19 3.07 0.31
CA LEU A 83 11.30 4.03 0.96
C LEU A 83 12.18 4.94 1.82
N TYR A 84 11.91 6.25 1.78
CA TYR A 84 12.62 7.23 2.61
C TYR A 84 11.62 7.80 3.60
N ILE A 85 11.68 7.36 4.86
CA ILE A 85 10.78 7.81 5.92
C ILE A 85 11.54 8.03 7.23
N PRO A 86 11.09 9.00 8.05
CA PRO A 86 11.63 9.16 9.38
C PRO A 86 11.19 8.01 10.29
N VAL A 87 12.13 7.51 11.09
CA VAL A 87 11.90 6.44 12.07
C VAL A 87 12.29 6.96 13.46
N LYS A 88 11.37 6.88 14.41
CA LYS A 88 11.62 7.19 15.82
C LYS A 88 12.48 6.10 16.44
N LYS A 89 13.26 6.47 17.46
CA LYS A 89 14.12 5.55 18.21
C LYS A 89 13.34 4.39 18.86
N ASP A 90 12.12 4.67 19.32
CA ASP A 90 11.31 3.74 20.11
C ASP A 90 10.03 3.32 19.36
N GLY A 91 9.46 2.17 19.74
CA GLY A 91 8.15 1.69 19.24
C GLY A 91 8.21 0.69 18.08
N GLY A 92 9.30 0.70 17.33
CA GLY A 92 9.62 -0.19 16.21
C GLY A 92 8.62 -0.22 15.04
N PHE A 93 9.00 -0.94 13.97
CA PHE A 93 8.17 -1.12 12.78
C PHE A 93 8.28 -2.53 12.19
N ASN A 94 7.35 -2.87 11.32
CA ASN A 94 7.35 -4.08 10.52
C ASN A 94 7.28 -3.75 9.03
N ILE A 95 7.70 -4.72 8.22
CA ILE A 95 7.51 -4.68 6.78
C ILE A 95 6.41 -5.68 6.44
N VAL A 96 5.35 -5.24 5.78
CA VAL A 96 4.19 -6.08 5.46
C VAL A 96 4.03 -6.18 3.95
N VAL A 97 4.09 -7.40 3.44
CA VAL A 97 3.81 -7.68 2.03
C VAL A 97 2.34 -8.02 1.88
N VAL A 98 1.64 -7.27 1.03
CA VAL A 98 0.23 -7.45 0.70
C VAL A 98 0.11 -8.00 -0.71
N LYS A 99 -0.63 -9.11 -0.85
CA LYS A 99 -0.94 -9.76 -2.14
C LYS A 99 -2.39 -10.23 -2.11
N GLY A 100 -3.29 -9.45 -2.70
CA GLY A 100 -4.74 -9.61 -2.56
C GLY A 100 -5.15 -9.56 -1.09
N SER A 101 -5.79 -10.63 -0.61
CA SER A 101 -6.18 -10.76 0.81
C SER A 101 -5.05 -11.26 1.73
N ALA A 102 -3.93 -11.74 1.18
CA ALA A 102 -2.82 -12.25 1.96
C ALA A 102 -1.94 -11.10 2.47
N ARG A 103 -1.63 -11.13 3.77
CA ARG A 103 -0.74 -10.18 4.45
C ARG A 103 0.36 -10.96 5.17
N THR A 104 1.60 -10.81 4.71
CA THR A 104 2.76 -11.47 5.33
C THR A 104 3.63 -10.42 6.02
N THR A 105 3.83 -10.58 7.32
CA THR A 105 4.59 -9.64 8.14
C THR A 105 6.01 -10.13 8.32
N TYR A 106 6.96 -9.24 8.07
CA TYR A 106 8.38 -9.45 8.23
C TYR A 106 8.92 -8.52 9.32
N GLY A 107 9.85 -9.08 10.08
CA GLY A 107 10.62 -8.41 11.11
C GLY A 107 12.09 -8.80 11.05
N PRO A 108 12.89 -8.43 12.06
CA PRO A 108 14.30 -8.76 12.09
C PRO A 108 14.49 -10.28 12.24
N GLY A 109 15.41 -10.83 11.46
CA GLY A 109 15.90 -12.20 11.61
C GLY A 109 16.82 -12.35 12.82
N ASP A 110 17.24 -13.60 13.06
CA ASP A 110 18.09 -13.93 14.21
C ASP A 110 19.54 -13.41 14.05
N ASP A 111 19.93 -13.05 12.81
CA ASP A 111 21.25 -12.52 12.43
C ASP A 111 21.31 -10.99 12.42
N PHE A 112 20.24 -10.32 12.86
CA PHE A 112 20.17 -8.87 12.88
C PHE A 112 21.10 -8.28 13.95
N ALA A 113 22.12 -7.56 13.52
CA ALA A 113 23.18 -7.06 14.40
C ALA A 113 23.62 -5.65 14.04
N LYS A 114 24.08 -4.92 15.06
CA LYS A 114 24.72 -3.61 14.91
C LYS A 114 25.97 -3.72 14.05
N ILE A 115 26.20 -2.71 13.22
CA ILE A 115 27.40 -2.59 12.40
C ILE A 115 28.35 -1.56 12.98
N ASP A 116 29.53 -2.04 13.36
CA ASP A 116 30.59 -1.23 13.98
C ASP A 116 31.61 -0.68 12.95
N ALA A 117 31.58 -1.20 11.72
CA ALA A 117 32.46 -0.80 10.63
C ALA A 117 31.65 -0.61 9.33
N PRO A 118 30.99 0.56 9.16
CA PRO A 118 30.29 0.89 7.93
C PRO A 118 31.24 0.95 6.72
N THR A 119 30.69 0.62 5.57
CA THR A 119 31.28 0.91 4.26
C THR A 119 31.05 2.38 3.87
N ASN A 120 31.75 2.87 2.85
CA ASN A 120 31.69 4.28 2.43
C ASN A 120 30.27 4.78 2.13
N ASP A 121 29.39 3.91 1.65
CA ASP A 121 28.03 4.26 1.29
C ASP A 121 27.07 4.12 2.49
N GLU A 122 27.52 3.70 3.67
CA GLU A 122 26.67 3.48 4.84
C GLU A 122 26.71 4.65 5.86
N PRO A 123 25.73 4.74 6.77
CA PRO A 123 25.76 5.73 7.85
C PRO A 123 27.00 5.55 8.74
N HIS A 124 27.84 6.59 8.83
CA HIS A 124 29.05 6.57 9.67
C HIS A 124 28.84 7.21 11.05
N SER A 125 27.85 8.08 11.19
CA SER A 125 27.59 8.89 12.38
C SER A 125 26.48 8.35 13.26
N ALA A 126 25.82 7.26 12.85
CA ALA A 126 24.67 6.69 13.53
C ALA A 126 24.84 5.18 13.71
N ASP A 127 24.34 4.68 14.84
CA ASP A 127 24.19 3.24 15.05
C ASP A 127 23.14 2.71 14.07
N PHE A 128 23.54 1.75 13.24
CA PHE A 128 22.62 1.01 12.37
C PHE A 128 22.85 -0.48 12.52
N SER A 129 21.85 -1.26 12.12
CA SER A 129 21.91 -2.73 12.13
C SER A 129 21.55 -3.28 10.76
N ARG A 130 22.09 -4.44 10.44
CA ARG A 130 21.73 -5.21 9.25
C ARG A 130 21.51 -6.67 9.62
N GLY A 131 20.77 -7.37 8.78
CA GLY A 131 20.54 -8.80 8.89
C GLY A 131 19.49 -9.23 7.89
N ALA A 132 19.21 -10.52 7.85
CA ALA A 132 18.06 -11.03 7.12
C ALA A 132 16.76 -10.54 7.78
N ILE A 133 15.72 -10.43 6.95
CA ILE A 133 14.34 -10.35 7.44
C ILE A 133 13.76 -11.75 7.53
N LYS A 134 12.86 -11.95 8.48
CA LYS A 134 12.17 -13.23 8.71
C LYS A 134 10.68 -12.97 8.83
N GLU A 135 9.85 -13.92 8.41
CA GLU A 135 8.42 -13.85 8.67
C GLU A 135 8.20 -13.94 10.19
N THR A 136 7.88 -12.80 10.81
CA THR A 136 7.72 -12.65 12.25
C THR A 136 6.99 -11.35 12.56
N SER A 137 6.30 -11.31 13.70
CA SER A 137 5.69 -10.10 14.24
C SER A 137 6.64 -9.28 15.11
N LEU A 138 7.88 -9.72 15.30
CA LEU A 138 8.90 -8.92 15.99
C LEU A 138 9.14 -7.62 15.22
N LYS A 139 9.22 -6.51 15.94
CA LYS A 139 9.45 -5.19 15.35
C LYS A 139 10.94 -4.92 15.19
N VAL A 140 11.30 -4.26 14.10
CA VAL A 140 12.62 -3.65 13.92
C VAL A 140 12.68 -2.41 14.82
N LEU A 141 13.69 -2.32 15.68
CA LEU A 141 13.82 -1.27 16.71
C LEU A 141 14.90 -0.20 16.37
N LEU A 142 15.62 -0.35 15.26
CA LEU A 142 16.75 0.54 14.91
C LEU A 142 16.90 0.73 13.40
N ILE A 143 17.73 1.72 13.02
CA ILE A 143 18.05 2.10 11.64
C ILE A 143 18.56 0.88 10.85
N LEU A 144 17.98 0.67 9.67
CA LEU A 144 18.05 -0.60 8.94
C LEU A 144 18.52 -0.41 7.50
N GLN A 145 19.56 -1.16 7.10
CA GLN A 145 19.88 -1.44 5.69
C GLN A 145 19.69 -2.94 5.41
N ILE A 146 18.73 -3.33 4.57
CA ILE A 146 18.38 -4.76 4.35
C ILE A 146 19.14 -5.30 3.13
N CYS A 147 20.08 -6.21 3.37
CA CYS A 147 20.79 -6.91 2.30
C CYS A 147 19.96 -8.07 1.73
N HIS A 148 18.86 -7.79 1.03
CA HIS A 148 18.16 -8.74 0.12
C HIS A 148 17.45 -8.00 -1.04
N GLY A 149 17.97 -6.82 -1.40
CA GLY A 149 17.39 -5.99 -2.44
C GLY A 149 16.38 -4.94 -1.95
N MET A 150 16.33 -4.67 -0.65
CA MET A 150 15.49 -3.60 -0.09
C MET A 150 16.36 -2.63 0.68
N VAL A 151 16.56 -1.43 0.14
CA VAL A 151 17.40 -0.43 0.82
C VAL A 151 16.48 0.63 1.41
N LEU A 152 16.43 0.69 2.75
CA LEU A 152 15.74 1.74 3.48
C LEU A 152 16.80 2.75 3.93
N TRP A 153 16.90 3.86 3.21
CA TRP A 153 17.78 4.95 3.59
C TRP A 153 17.02 5.92 4.50
N ILE A 154 17.54 6.14 5.70
CA ILE A 154 16.98 7.09 6.66
C ILE A 154 17.99 8.23 6.80
N TYR A 155 17.57 9.45 6.48
CA TYR A 155 18.31 10.69 6.75
C TYR A 155 17.91 11.27 8.10
#